data_AF-V6TTX7-F1
#
_entry.id   AF-V6TTX7-F1
#
_cell.length_a   1.000
_cell.length_b   1.000
_cell.length_c   1.000
_cell.angle_alpha   90.00
_cell.angle_beta   90.00
_cell.angle_gamma   90.00
#
_symmetry.space_group_name_H-M   'P 1'
#
loop_
_entity.id
_entity.type
_entity.pdbx_description
1 polymer ?
#
loop_
_entity_poly.entity_id
_entity_poly.type
_entity_poly.pdbx_seq_one_letter_code
_entity_poly.pdbx_strand_id
1 'polypeptide(L)'
;VTASKASNPTLATLVSVEGSVLFSSLLRLKKHTYGFANDQARAYVELLGIYGIGIIQSTVGYVNDPIALLAYMVSEKYLPLVNPVLAEPGLCLMNGNFIDHATVSTVCLCGEDRVLFASDIEGNRYFA
;
A
#
# COMPACT_ATOMS: atom_id res chain seq x y z
N VAL A 1 23.68 30.69 -14.41
CA VAL A 1 22.99 30.30 -13.16
C VAL A 1 23.05 28.79 -13.08
N THR A 2 24.00 28.26 -12.30
CA THR A 2 24.25 26.81 -12.18
C THR A 2 23.58 26.36 -10.89
N ALA A 3 22.47 25.62 -10.99
CA ALA A 3 21.80 25.06 -9.84
C ALA A 3 22.61 23.86 -9.32
N SER A 4 23.27 24.04 -8.17
CA SER A 4 23.88 22.95 -7.42
C SER A 4 22.76 22.02 -6.93
N LYS A 5 22.75 20.79 -7.45
CA LYS A 5 21.90 19.71 -6.97
C LYS A 5 22.49 19.26 -5.62
N ALA A 6 22.00 19.84 -4.53
CA ALA A 6 22.33 19.37 -3.19
C ALA A 6 21.84 17.93 -3.05
N SER A 7 22.75 16.97 -3.19
CA SER A 7 22.50 15.58 -2.85
C SER A 7 22.31 15.50 -1.34
N ASN A 8 21.09 15.24 -0.88
CA ASN A 8 20.79 15.05 0.54
C ASN A 8 21.66 13.92 1.11
N PRO A 9 22.66 14.21 1.95
CA PRO A 9 23.59 13.20 2.45
C PRO A 9 22.88 12.13 3.29
N THR A 10 21.77 12.49 3.93
CA THR A 10 20.91 11.61 4.72
C THR A 10 20.39 10.43 3.91
N LEU A 11 20.04 10.63 2.63
CA LEU A 11 19.43 9.58 1.81
C LEU A 11 20.43 8.47 1.46
N ALA A 12 21.68 8.85 1.20
CA ALA A 12 22.76 7.89 0.89
C ALA A 12 23.12 7.02 2.10
N THR A 13 23.06 7.58 3.31
CA THR A 13 23.32 6.83 4.55
C THR A 13 22.23 5.80 4.86
N LEU A 14 20.96 6.12 4.56
CA LEU A 14 19.82 5.24 4.84
C LEU A 14 19.80 3.98 3.95
N VAL A 15 20.23 4.09 2.69
CA VAL A 15 20.29 2.94 1.75
C VAL A 15 21.33 1.90 2.18
N SER A 16 22.41 2.29 2.87
CA SER A 16 23.46 1.39 3.34
C SER A 16 23.04 0.48 4.51
N VAL A 17 21.85 0.67 5.09
CA VAL A 17 21.37 -0.04 6.29
C VAL A 17 20.39 -1.17 5.94
N GLU A 18 20.00 -1.29 4.67
CA GLU A 18 19.08 -2.33 4.18
C GLU A 18 19.67 -3.73 4.46
N GLY A 19 19.00 -4.52 5.32
CA GLY A 19 19.46 -5.84 5.76
C GLY A 19 20.27 -5.88 7.07
N SER A 20 20.56 -4.73 7.67
CA SER A 20 21.35 -4.64 8.92
C SER A 20 20.51 -4.32 10.17
N VAL A 21 19.23 -3.97 9.99
CA VAL A 21 18.32 -3.60 11.07
C VAL A 21 16.96 -4.25 10.86
N LEU A 22 16.41 -4.85 11.92
CA LEU A 22 15.06 -5.43 11.95
C LEU A 22 14.15 -4.56 12.82
N PHE A 23 13.11 -3.99 12.21
CA PHE A 23 12.09 -3.19 12.88
C PHE A 23 10.83 -4.01 13.16
N SER A 24 10.21 -3.75 14.30
CA SER A 24 8.81 -4.06 14.57
C SER A 24 8.06 -2.74 14.69
N SER A 25 6.98 -2.56 13.94
CA SER A 25 6.16 -1.36 14.06
C SER A 25 4.75 -1.58 13.56
N LEU A 26 3.81 -0.80 14.09
CA LEU A 26 2.46 -0.67 13.55
C LEU A 26 2.46 0.38 12.44
N LEU A 27 2.16 -0.05 11.22
CA LEU A 27 2.01 0.85 10.08
C LEU A 27 0.55 1.28 9.98
N ARG A 28 0.31 2.59 9.92
CA ARG A 28 -0.99 3.14 9.57
C ARG A 28 -1.04 3.31 8.06
N LEU A 29 -1.63 2.34 7.39
CA LEU A 29 -1.83 2.33 5.95
C LEU A 29 -3.26 2.77 5.62
N LYS A 30 -3.44 3.46 4.49
CA LYS A 30 -4.75 3.78 3.93
C LYS A 30 -4.87 3.20 2.53
N LYS A 31 -5.92 2.40 2.33
CA LYS A 31 -6.28 1.89 1.00
C LYS A 31 -7.19 2.87 0.28
N HIS A 32 -7.00 2.98 -1.03
CA HIS A 32 -7.84 3.75 -1.93
C HIS A 32 -8.24 2.86 -3.10
N THR A 33 -9.52 2.51 -3.19
CA THR A 33 -10.08 1.79 -4.35
C THR A 33 -10.60 2.82 -5.33
N TYR A 34 -10.18 2.75 -6.59
CA TYR A 34 -10.52 3.78 -7.58
C TYR A 34 -11.13 3.23 -8.87
N GLY A 35 -11.27 1.91 -9.02
CA GLY A 35 -11.95 1.35 -10.18
C GLY A 35 -12.15 -0.15 -10.14
N PHE A 36 -13.16 -0.58 -10.91
CA PHE A 36 -13.45 -1.97 -11.22
C PHE A 36 -13.52 -2.08 -12.74
N ALA A 37 -12.76 -3.00 -13.32
CA ALA A 37 -12.77 -3.24 -14.76
C ALA A 37 -12.21 -4.63 -15.05
N ASN A 38 -12.73 -5.31 -16.07
CA ASN A 38 -12.22 -6.61 -16.54
C ASN A 38 -12.04 -7.63 -15.41
N ASP A 39 -13.04 -7.74 -14.54
CA ASP A 39 -13.03 -8.64 -13.37
C ASP A 39 -11.92 -8.34 -12.35
N GLN A 40 -11.38 -7.11 -12.36
CA GLN A 40 -10.31 -6.70 -11.46
C GLN A 40 -10.72 -5.49 -10.64
N ALA A 41 -10.42 -5.54 -9.34
CA ALA A 41 -10.49 -4.38 -8.45
C ALA A 41 -9.13 -3.68 -8.41
N ARG A 42 -9.12 -2.38 -8.69
CA ARG A 42 -7.92 -1.54 -8.71
C ARG A 42 -7.83 -0.68 -7.47
N ALA A 43 -6.64 -0.65 -6.89
CA ALA A 43 -6.39 0.08 -5.67
C ALA A 43 -4.97 0.64 -5.62
N TYR A 44 -4.74 1.54 -4.68
CA TYR A 44 -3.41 1.88 -4.20
C TYR A 44 -3.43 2.02 -2.68
N VAL A 45 -2.25 1.92 -2.08
CA VAL A 45 -2.04 2.08 -0.65
C VAL A 45 -1.14 3.29 -0.41
N GLU A 46 -1.49 4.06 0.60
CA GLU A 46 -0.72 5.20 1.10
C GLU A 46 -0.28 4.91 2.55
N LEU A 47 0.96 5.31 2.88
CA LEU A 47 1.43 5.31 4.26
C LEU A 47 1.00 6.63 4.93
N LEU A 48 0.14 6.53 5.95
CA LEU A 48 -0.29 7.69 6.75
C LEU A 48 0.62 7.94 7.95
N GLY A 49 1.30 6.91 8.43
CA GLY A 49 2.18 7.05 9.59
C GLY A 49 2.69 5.74 10.14
N ILE A 50 3.64 5.86 11.06
CA ILE A 50 4.32 4.77 11.73
C ILE A 50 4.11 4.96 13.23
N TYR A 51 3.65 3.92 13.91
CA TYR A 51 3.34 3.93 15.33
C TYR A 51 4.04 2.80 16.05
N GLY A 52 4.52 3.08 17.27
CA GLY A 52 5.14 2.08 18.15
C GLY A 52 6.26 1.32 17.45
N ILE A 53 7.44 1.94 17.34
CA ILE A 53 8.61 1.31 16.72
C ILE A 53 9.49 0.64 17.78
N GLY A 54 9.86 -0.62 17.52
CA GLY A 54 10.85 -1.37 18.27
C GLY A 54 11.96 -1.84 17.32
N ILE A 55 13.21 -1.77 17.77
CA ILE A 55 14.34 -2.34 17.04
C ILE A 55 14.59 -3.73 17.63
N ILE A 56 14.31 -4.77 16.85
CA ILE A 56 14.50 -6.17 17.27
C ILE A 56 15.97 -6.57 17.16
N GLN A 57 16.64 -6.12 16.09
CA GLN A 57 18.05 -6.43 15.83
C GLN A 57 18.71 -5.27 15.09
N SER A 58 19.96 -4.96 15.44
CA SER A 58 20.80 -4.01 14.72
C SER A 58 22.24 -4.51 14.70
N THR A 59 22.83 -4.64 13.51
CA THR A 59 24.26 -4.94 13.33
C THR A 59 25.11 -3.67 13.22
N VAL A 60 24.47 -2.49 13.12
CA VAL A 60 25.12 -1.19 12.87
C VAL A 60 25.24 -0.34 14.15
N GLY A 61 24.90 -0.90 15.31
CA GLY A 61 24.87 -0.15 16.57
C GLY A 61 23.65 0.76 16.66
N TYR A 62 23.84 2.02 17.06
CA TYR A 62 22.77 2.98 17.27
C TYR A 62 22.20 3.51 15.94
N VAL A 63 20.89 3.39 15.76
CA VAL A 63 20.18 3.92 14.59
C VAL A 63 19.65 5.30 14.93
N ASN A 64 20.16 6.32 14.24
CA ASN A 64 19.61 7.67 14.30
C ASN A 64 18.26 7.70 13.56
N ASP A 65 17.20 8.08 14.28
CA ASP A 65 15.84 8.24 13.76
C ASP A 65 15.29 7.01 13.01
N PRO A 66 14.99 5.92 13.73
CA PRO A 66 14.46 4.69 13.13
C PRO A 66 13.09 4.88 12.47
N ILE A 67 12.33 5.91 12.87
CA ILE A 67 11.01 6.22 12.28
C ILE A 67 11.20 6.76 10.87
N ALA A 68 12.10 7.73 10.68
CA ALA A 68 12.38 8.28 9.36
C ALA A 68 12.94 7.23 8.40
N LEU A 69 13.82 6.35 8.89
CA LEU A 69 14.34 5.23 8.08
C LEU A 69 13.23 4.27 7.65
N LEU A 70 12.37 3.85 8.58
CA LEU A 70 11.27 2.93 8.23
C LEU A 70 10.26 3.60 7.29
N ALA A 71 9.95 4.88 7.47
CA ALA A 71 9.09 5.64 6.56
C ALA A 71 9.68 5.70 5.15
N TYR A 72 10.98 5.98 5.05
CA TYR A 72 11.70 5.97 3.79
C TYR A 72 11.65 4.59 3.12
N MET A 73 11.94 3.52 3.86
CA MET A 73 11.88 2.15 3.31
C MET A 73 10.48 1.81 2.80
N VAL A 74 9.43 2.10 3.57
CA VAL A 74 8.06 1.80 3.14
C VAL A 74 7.67 2.63 1.92
N SER A 75 7.93 3.94 1.93
CA SER A 75 7.51 4.85 0.85
C SER A 75 8.31 4.71 -0.43
N GLU A 76 9.62 4.46 -0.35
CA GLU A 76 10.51 4.46 -1.51
C GLU A 76 10.84 3.06 -2.03
N LYS A 77 10.65 2.01 -1.22
CA LYS A 77 10.91 0.63 -1.63
C LYS A 77 9.63 -0.19 -1.72
N TYR A 78 8.84 -0.27 -0.66
CA TYR A 78 7.69 -1.19 -0.61
C TYR A 78 6.47 -0.69 -1.38
N LEU A 79 6.00 0.54 -1.14
CA LEU A 79 4.83 1.09 -1.83
C LEU A 79 5.01 1.14 -3.36
N PRO A 80 6.18 1.51 -3.91
CA PRO A 80 6.42 1.47 -5.35
C PRO A 80 6.45 0.06 -5.94
N LEU A 81 6.59 -0.99 -5.13
CA LEU A 81 6.46 -2.38 -5.58
C LEU A 81 5.01 -2.87 -5.51
N VAL A 82 4.30 -2.52 -4.43
CA VAL A 82 2.93 -3.00 -4.18
C VAL A 82 1.90 -2.24 -5.03
N ASN A 83 2.00 -0.92 -5.12
CA ASN A 83 1.00 -0.10 -5.81
C ASN A 83 0.87 -0.41 -7.30
N PRO A 84 1.95 -0.68 -8.06
CA PRO A 84 1.80 -1.13 -9.44
C PRO A 84 1.00 -2.41 -9.55
N VAL A 85 1.23 -3.41 -8.69
CA VAL A 85 0.46 -4.68 -8.72
C VAL A 85 -1.02 -4.43 -8.42
N LEU A 86 -1.33 -3.56 -7.47
CA LEU A 86 -2.71 -3.20 -7.11
C LEU A 86 -3.40 -2.34 -8.18
N ALA A 87 -2.64 -1.59 -8.97
CA ALA A 87 -3.16 -0.77 -10.07
C ALA A 87 -3.33 -1.58 -11.36
N GLU A 88 -2.32 -2.39 -11.71
CA GLU A 88 -2.21 -3.22 -12.91
C GLU A 88 -1.33 -4.46 -12.61
N PRO A 89 -1.88 -5.69 -12.59
CA PRO A 89 -3.21 -6.09 -13.08
C PRO A 89 -4.35 -5.84 -12.08
N GLY A 90 -4.09 -5.42 -10.86
CA GLY A 90 -5.13 -5.33 -9.82
C GLY A 90 -5.50 -6.68 -9.23
N LEU A 91 -6.53 -6.69 -8.39
CA LEU A 91 -7.00 -7.88 -7.66
C LEU A 91 -8.09 -8.58 -8.48
N CYS A 92 -7.81 -9.78 -8.99
CA CYS A 92 -8.79 -10.58 -9.72
C CYS A 92 -9.97 -10.96 -8.80
N LEU A 93 -11.18 -10.63 -9.23
CA LEU A 93 -12.42 -11.01 -8.60
C LEU A 93 -12.86 -12.37 -9.14
N MET A 94 -13.18 -13.30 -8.24
CA MET A 94 -13.88 -14.52 -8.65
C MET A 94 -15.27 -14.15 -9.17
N ASN A 95 -15.64 -14.63 -10.36
CA ASN A 95 -16.94 -14.38 -10.99
C ASN A 95 -17.21 -12.90 -11.33
N GLY A 96 -16.17 -12.10 -11.59
CA GLY A 96 -16.33 -10.69 -11.98
C GLY A 96 -17.18 -10.49 -13.26
N ASN A 97 -17.18 -11.47 -14.14
CA ASN A 97 -17.92 -11.44 -15.41
C ASN A 97 -19.45 -11.45 -15.25
N PHE A 98 -19.95 -11.59 -14.02
CA PHE A 98 -21.37 -11.56 -13.70
C PHE A 98 -21.79 -10.28 -12.97
N ILE A 99 -20.89 -9.33 -12.72
CA ILE A 99 -21.22 -8.11 -11.96
C ILE A 99 -21.32 -6.87 -12.87
N ASP A 100 -22.32 -6.03 -12.60
CA ASP A 100 -22.39 -4.72 -13.24
C ASP A 100 -21.42 -3.74 -12.54
N HIS A 101 -20.28 -3.49 -13.19
CA HIS A 101 -19.23 -2.61 -12.68
C HIS A 101 -19.72 -1.18 -12.37
N ALA A 102 -20.79 -0.69 -12.99
CA ALA A 102 -21.33 0.65 -12.74
C ALA A 102 -22.04 0.74 -11.37
N THR A 103 -22.45 -0.39 -10.80
CA THR A 103 -23.18 -0.46 -9.52
C THR A 103 -22.29 -0.78 -8.33
N VAL A 104 -21.00 -1.01 -8.56
CA VAL A 104 -20.09 -1.42 -7.49
C VAL A 104 -20.00 -0.33 -6.43
N SER A 105 -20.33 -0.70 -5.20
CA SER A 105 -20.15 0.12 -4.00
C SER A 105 -19.17 -0.54 -3.05
N THR A 106 -18.32 0.29 -2.43
CA THR A 106 -17.40 -0.15 -1.38
C THR A 106 -18.08 -0.03 -0.02
N VAL A 107 -18.17 -1.14 0.72
CA VAL A 107 -18.79 -1.16 2.05
C VAL A 107 -17.69 -1.09 3.11
N CYS A 108 -17.79 -0.11 4.01
CA CYS A 108 -16.85 0.04 5.12
C CYS A 108 -17.23 -0.95 6.24
N LEU A 109 -16.40 -1.98 6.43
CA LEU A 109 -16.51 -2.89 7.57
C LEU A 109 -15.59 -2.39 8.68
N CYS A 110 -16.15 -1.64 9.64
CA CYS A 110 -15.39 -1.12 10.77
C CYS A 110 -14.92 -2.26 11.68
N GLY A 111 -13.60 -2.43 11.83
CA GLY A 111 -13.00 -3.40 12.74
C GLY A 111 -12.69 -4.77 12.12
N GLU A 112 -12.96 -4.96 10.84
CA GLU A 112 -12.56 -6.17 10.11
C GLU A 112 -11.35 -5.90 9.21
N ASP A 113 -10.45 -6.89 9.12
CA ASP A 113 -9.33 -6.89 8.17
C ASP A 113 -9.77 -7.37 6.77
N ARG A 114 -10.94 -6.90 6.33
CA ARG A 114 -11.60 -7.34 5.10
C ARG A 114 -12.14 -6.15 4.31
N VAL A 115 -12.29 -6.35 3.01
CA VAL A 115 -12.92 -5.37 2.12
C VAL A 115 -14.16 -6.02 1.53
N LEU A 116 -15.30 -5.35 1.67
CA LEU A 116 -16.55 -5.80 1.07
C LEU A 116 -16.91 -4.88 -0.10
N PHE A 117 -17.13 -5.51 -1.24
CA PHE A 117 -17.67 -4.88 -2.44
C PHE A 117 -19.06 -5.46 -2.67
N ALA A 118 -20.04 -4.59 -2.91
CA ALA A 118 -21.39 -4.98 -3.28
C ALA A 118 -21.67 -4.46 -4.69
N SER A 119 -22.23 -5.29 -5.54
CA SER A 119 -22.53 -4.99 -6.95
C SER A 119 -23.78 -5.75 -7.35
N ASP A 120 -24.56 -5.19 -8.26
CA ASP A 120 -25.64 -5.90 -8.91
C ASP A 120 -25.07 -6.96 -9.87
N ILE A 121 -25.86 -8.02 -10.10
CA ILE A 121 -25.52 -9.07 -11.05
C ILE A 121 -26.03 -8.65 -12.42
N GLU A 122 -25.13 -8.52 -13.40
CA GLU A 122 -25.48 -8.18 -14.76
C GLU A 122 -26.31 -9.31 -15.40
N GLY A 123 -27.44 -8.96 -16.03
CA GLY A 123 -28.27 -9.91 -16.76
C GLY A 123 -28.99 -10.97 -15.90
N ASN A 124 -29.17 -10.71 -14.60
CA ASN A 124 -29.87 -11.63 -13.71
C ASN A 124 -31.37 -11.72 -14.03
N ARG A 125 -31.76 -12.78 -14.75
CA ARG A 125 -33.15 -13.05 -15.16
C ARG A 125 -34.12 -13.34 -14.01
N TYR A 126 -33.64 -13.54 -12.79
CA TYR A 126 -34.49 -13.79 -11.62
C TYR A 126 -35.00 -12.51 -10.95
N PHE A 127 -34.40 -11.35 -11.27
CA PHE A 127 -34.79 -10.04 -10.73
C PHE A 127 -35.08 -8.99 -11.82
N ALA A 128 -35.16 -9.41 -13.09
CA ALA A 128 -35.50 -8.58 -14.25
C ALA A 128 -37.01 -8.54 -14.53
#